data_AF-A0A6N2RJU0-F1
#
_entry.id   AF-A0A6N2RJU0-F1
#
_cell.length_a   1.000
_cell.length_b   1.000
_cell.length_c   1.000
_cell.angle_alpha   90.00
_cell.angle_beta   90.00
_cell.angle_gamma   90.00
#
_symmetry.space_group_name_H-M   'P 1'
#
loop_
_entity.id
_entity.type
_entity.pdbx_description
1 polymer ?
#
loop_
_entity_poly.entity_id
_entity_poly.type
_entity_poly.pdbx_seq_one_letter_code
_entity_poly.pdbx_strand_id
1 'polypeptide(L)'
;MGKRKWYLILGILFLTVFCAYPVSAKSKEYKITFANANGKISSTQFRDWAVTAEKGSIIRLPEVSRKGFQSVWVLKSGKEEKRYKPGVRYKVKENVKFYLKHYRLYRITFYSADGNHKFRNKTKYRTESQSLKLPPVPGDRNTRGLGWATSQNGKDYLKPGTKVKVTGNMKFYAVTQKSTSVTLCWPNGKPYKRIYTSEDKTRVFPAADVNNREGDMVLGWSRRKGKTTDPEYYAGDRIPDKTGKYYMVVFPKTMDQKPAVLPKPEGYAHVYMIGDSRTVAVSNAVGIDKPDNLTFVAKSGGGIQWFRQYGYKILIRELEKQPRRSKKAVVMNWGANDLRRPSEYPRFMTKVARKLSKKYNCTMYYMPVNPVNSAMIMNCRGKYLRTEKLVDDFNRMIRRTLCSGKNKCYTYINSYDHFRKKGWISDTKNNSGVHDGSHYSVETSLRIYDYCIRFLNRER
;
A
#
# COMPACT_ATOMS: atom_id res chain seq x y z
N MET A 1 -1.25 85.00 -6.43
CA MET A 1 -0.55 84.39 -5.28
C MET A 1 0.35 83.24 -5.76
N GLY A 2 1.66 83.45 -5.67
CA GLY A 2 2.67 82.39 -5.49
C GLY A 2 2.91 81.34 -6.58
N LYS A 3 3.06 81.73 -7.86
CA LYS A 3 3.63 80.87 -8.90
C LYS A 3 5.08 81.30 -9.16
N ARG A 4 6.07 80.48 -8.76
CA ARG A 4 7.47 80.65 -9.16
C ARG A 4 7.76 79.75 -10.36
N LYS A 5 8.18 80.38 -11.45
CA LYS A 5 8.65 79.72 -12.65
C LYS A 5 9.62 80.67 -13.38
N TRP A 6 10.72 80.08 -13.88
CA TRP A 6 11.79 80.63 -14.75
C TRP A 6 12.88 81.45 -14.05
N TYR A 7 14.17 81.46 -14.43
CA TYR A 7 14.94 81.08 -15.64
C TYR A 7 16.28 80.42 -15.18
N LEU A 8 16.78 79.32 -15.74
CA LEU A 8 17.53 79.13 -17.00
C LEU A 8 18.91 79.84 -17.05
N ILE A 9 20.01 79.08 -16.84
CA ILE A 9 21.35 79.41 -17.34
C ILE A 9 22.05 78.12 -17.82
N LEU A 10 22.70 78.25 -18.98
CA LEU A 10 23.37 77.28 -19.84
C LEU A 10 24.46 76.41 -19.18
N GLY A 11 24.64 75.21 -19.75
CA GLY A 11 25.87 74.41 -19.63
C GLY A 11 25.97 73.37 -20.73
N ILE A 12 26.90 73.58 -21.65
CA ILE A 12 27.22 72.77 -22.85
C ILE A 12 27.56 71.32 -22.46
N LEU A 13 26.86 70.34 -23.05
CA LEU A 13 27.14 68.92 -22.85
C LEU A 13 27.99 68.38 -24.01
N PHE A 14 29.27 68.10 -23.74
CA PHE A 14 30.14 67.36 -24.65
C PHE A 14 29.68 65.90 -24.73
N LEU A 15 29.27 65.45 -25.91
CA LEU A 15 29.12 64.03 -26.23
C LEU A 15 30.49 63.35 -26.15
N THR A 16 30.68 62.45 -25.20
CA THR A 16 31.72 61.41 -25.27
C THR A 16 31.05 60.06 -25.36
N VAL A 17 31.29 59.38 -26.48
CA VAL A 17 30.83 58.03 -26.79
C VAL A 17 31.49 57.07 -25.81
N PHE A 18 30.73 56.52 -24.87
CA PHE A 18 31.15 55.37 -24.07
C PHE A 18 31.17 54.12 -24.96
N CYS A 19 32.31 53.79 -25.55
CA CYS A 19 32.59 52.42 -25.92
C CYS A 19 32.85 51.62 -24.62
N ALA A 20 31.79 51.04 -24.07
CA ALA A 20 31.91 50.01 -23.04
C ALA A 20 32.49 48.74 -23.68
N TYR A 21 33.82 48.63 -23.70
CA TYR A 21 34.45 47.32 -23.84
C TYR A 21 34.03 46.47 -22.65
N PRO A 22 33.51 45.24 -22.83
CA PRO A 22 33.34 44.33 -21.71
C PRO A 22 34.73 44.00 -21.17
N VAL A 23 35.10 44.59 -20.03
CA VAL A 23 36.26 44.14 -19.26
C VAL A 23 35.90 42.76 -18.71
N SER A 24 36.27 41.72 -19.46
CA SER A 24 36.22 40.34 -18.96
C SER A 24 37.23 40.24 -17.82
N ALA A 25 36.76 40.34 -16.59
CA ALA A 25 37.55 40.07 -15.41
C ALA A 25 38.09 38.64 -15.53
N LYS A 26 39.40 38.49 -15.69
CA LYS A 26 40.08 37.19 -15.82
C LYS A 26 39.62 36.30 -14.66
N SER A 27 38.94 35.20 -14.98
CA SER A 27 38.39 34.28 -14.00
C SER A 27 39.52 33.77 -13.10
N LYS A 28 39.29 33.69 -11.78
CA LYS A 28 40.32 33.21 -10.86
C LYS A 28 40.57 31.73 -11.12
N GLU A 29 41.75 31.39 -11.60
CA GLU A 29 42.16 30.01 -11.85
C GLU A 29 42.74 29.34 -10.60
N TYR A 30 42.53 28.03 -10.49
CA TYR A 30 43.08 27.21 -9.42
C TYR A 30 43.75 25.96 -9.96
N LYS A 31 44.88 25.61 -9.36
CA LYS A 31 45.69 24.43 -9.68
C LYS A 31 45.20 23.23 -8.87
N ILE A 32 44.85 22.17 -9.58
CA ILE A 32 44.40 20.90 -9.02
C ILE A 32 45.48 19.86 -9.29
N THR A 33 46.06 19.33 -8.22
CA THR A 33 47.18 18.38 -8.31
C THR A 33 46.83 17.05 -7.70
N PHE A 34 47.48 16.01 -8.20
CA PHE A 34 47.30 14.63 -7.74
C PHE A 34 48.65 14.10 -7.26
N ALA A 35 48.64 13.33 -6.18
CA ALA A 35 49.83 12.76 -5.59
C ALA A 35 49.56 11.34 -5.09
N ASN A 36 50.63 10.58 -4.88
CA ASN A 36 50.53 9.33 -4.14
C ASN A 36 50.21 9.59 -2.65
N ALA A 37 50.02 8.52 -1.87
CA ALA A 37 49.68 8.60 -0.45
C ALA A 37 50.68 9.42 0.39
N ASN A 38 51.95 9.49 -0.04
CA ASN A 38 53.04 10.21 0.64
C ASN A 38 53.17 11.67 0.14
N GLY A 39 52.30 12.12 -0.77
CA GLY A 39 52.35 13.48 -1.31
C GLY A 39 53.36 13.70 -2.44
N LYS A 40 53.99 12.63 -2.94
CA LYS A 40 54.95 12.70 -4.05
C LYS A 40 54.18 12.79 -5.39
N ILE A 41 54.54 13.78 -6.21
CA ILE A 41 53.94 14.07 -7.54
C ILE A 41 54.85 13.55 -8.67
N SER A 42 55.88 12.75 -8.35
CA SER A 42 57.01 12.53 -9.26
C SER A 42 56.79 11.53 -10.40
N SER A 43 55.67 10.80 -10.47
CA SER A 43 55.39 9.96 -11.64
C SER A 43 54.77 10.80 -12.75
N THR A 44 55.12 10.52 -14.00
CA THR A 44 54.55 11.17 -15.20
C THR A 44 53.02 11.16 -15.14
N GLN A 45 52.43 10.02 -14.75
CA GLN A 45 50.99 9.86 -14.56
C GLN A 45 50.31 10.89 -13.64
N PHE A 46 50.91 11.25 -12.49
CA PHE A 46 50.30 12.25 -11.59
C PHE A 46 50.45 13.68 -12.12
N ARG A 47 51.52 13.94 -12.87
CA ARG A 47 51.75 15.23 -13.54
C ARG A 47 50.76 15.44 -14.67
N ASP A 48 50.49 14.39 -15.45
CA ASP A 48 49.55 14.42 -16.57
C ASP A 48 48.10 14.67 -16.13
N TRP A 49 47.74 14.26 -14.91
CA TRP A 49 46.42 14.54 -14.35
C TRP A 49 46.27 15.95 -13.77
N ALA A 50 47.37 16.67 -13.53
CA ALA A 50 47.29 18.00 -12.96
C ALA A 50 46.63 18.96 -13.96
N VAL A 51 45.71 19.78 -13.47
CA VAL A 51 44.95 20.72 -14.31
C VAL A 51 44.81 22.07 -13.62
N THR A 52 44.87 23.14 -14.40
CA THR A 52 44.47 24.48 -13.97
C THR A 52 43.07 24.73 -14.51
N ALA A 53 42.16 25.12 -13.62
CA ALA A 53 40.76 25.30 -13.98
C ALA A 53 40.16 26.51 -13.26
N GLU A 54 39.20 27.17 -13.91
CA GLU A 54 38.55 28.37 -13.38
C GLU A 54 37.75 28.06 -12.11
N LYS A 55 37.66 29.03 -11.19
CA LYS A 55 36.80 28.95 -10.01
C LYS A 55 35.36 28.64 -10.42
N GLY A 56 34.79 27.60 -9.81
CA GLY A 56 33.41 27.19 -10.03
C GLY A 56 33.23 26.16 -11.15
N SER A 57 34.25 25.94 -11.98
CA SER A 57 34.26 24.87 -12.99
C SER A 57 34.20 23.48 -12.34
N ILE A 58 33.85 22.47 -13.14
CA ILE A 58 33.74 21.08 -12.69
C ILE A 58 34.78 20.25 -13.43
N ILE A 59 35.65 19.58 -12.68
CA ILE A 59 36.59 18.60 -13.22
C ILE A 59 36.16 17.19 -12.85
N ARG A 60 36.58 16.19 -13.63
CA ARG A 60 36.42 14.77 -13.29
C ARG A 60 37.70 14.28 -12.64
N LEU A 61 37.62 13.74 -11.43
CA LEU A 61 38.80 13.16 -10.76
C LEU A 61 39.28 11.93 -11.54
N PRO A 62 40.60 11.69 -11.66
CA PRO A 62 41.12 10.59 -12.45
C PRO A 62 40.58 9.23 -11.99
N GLU A 63 40.37 8.35 -12.95
CA GLU A 63 39.95 6.97 -12.70
C GLU A 63 41.16 6.11 -12.40
N VAL A 64 41.15 5.50 -11.21
CA VAL A 64 42.25 4.67 -10.72
C VAL A 64 41.68 3.45 -10.02
N SER A 65 42.21 2.28 -10.35
CA SER A 65 41.81 1.01 -9.73
C SER A 65 43.03 0.17 -9.38
N ARG A 66 42.95 -0.59 -8.28
CA ARG A 66 43.99 -1.52 -7.85
C ARG A 66 43.34 -2.80 -7.33
N LYS A 67 43.71 -3.94 -7.90
CA LYS A 67 43.15 -5.25 -7.53
C LYS A 67 43.32 -5.48 -6.02
N GLY A 68 42.22 -5.82 -5.34
CA GLY A 68 42.20 -6.07 -3.89
C GLY A 68 42.10 -4.83 -3.00
N PHE A 69 41.99 -3.62 -3.57
CA PHE A 69 41.91 -2.37 -2.81
C PHE A 69 40.76 -1.48 -3.32
N GLN A 70 40.22 -0.67 -2.42
CA GLN A 70 39.40 0.48 -2.76
C GLN A 70 40.32 1.70 -2.89
N SER A 71 40.47 2.21 -4.11
CA SER A 71 41.17 3.45 -4.38
C SER A 71 40.27 4.65 -4.05
N VAL A 72 40.83 5.66 -3.38
CA VAL A 72 40.11 6.86 -2.94
C VAL A 72 41.03 8.07 -3.09
N TRP A 73 40.50 9.15 -3.64
CA TRP A 73 41.14 10.46 -3.61
C TRP A 73 40.81 11.17 -2.30
N VAL A 74 41.83 11.53 -1.54
CA VAL A 74 41.69 12.20 -0.25
C VAL A 74 42.12 13.65 -0.37
N LEU A 75 41.25 14.55 0.05
CA LEU A 75 41.54 15.97 0.21
C LEU A 75 41.71 16.26 1.70
N LYS A 76 42.87 16.80 2.08
CA LYS A 76 43.14 17.25 3.45
C LYS A 76 42.85 18.74 3.56
N SER A 77 42.07 19.14 4.57
CA SER A 77 41.77 20.53 4.91
C SER A 77 42.00 20.71 6.41
N GLY A 78 43.20 21.16 6.80
CA GLY A 78 43.61 21.17 8.20
C GLY A 78 43.60 19.76 8.81
N LYS A 79 42.86 19.58 9.92
CA LYS A 79 42.69 18.28 10.60
C LYS A 79 41.63 17.37 9.93
N GLU A 80 40.85 17.88 8.98
CA GLU A 80 39.78 17.12 8.33
C GLU A 80 40.22 16.46 7.02
N GLU A 81 39.78 15.21 6.79
CA GLU A 81 39.97 14.50 5.52
C GLU A 81 38.63 14.28 4.81
N LYS A 82 38.49 14.78 3.58
CA LYS A 82 37.36 14.47 2.68
C LYS A 82 37.76 13.41 1.69
N ARG A 83 36.89 12.42 1.46
CA ARG A 83 37.14 11.24 0.62
C ARG A 83 36.26 11.25 -0.63
N TYR A 84 36.88 11.05 -1.79
CA TYR A 84 36.23 11.04 -3.09
C TYR A 84 36.52 9.72 -3.82
N LYS A 85 35.50 9.14 -4.46
CA LYS A 85 35.71 7.98 -5.33
C LYS A 85 36.43 8.43 -6.62
N PRO A 86 37.25 7.59 -7.25
CA PRO A 86 37.77 7.85 -8.59
C PRO A 86 36.65 8.13 -9.61
N GLY A 87 36.89 9.00 -10.59
CA GLY A 87 35.92 9.32 -11.64
C GLY A 87 34.79 10.29 -11.25
N VAL A 88 34.67 10.72 -9.99
CA VAL A 88 33.61 11.65 -9.57
C VAL A 88 33.89 13.08 -10.04
N ARG A 89 32.82 13.86 -10.20
CA ARG A 89 32.90 15.30 -10.48
C ARG A 89 33.25 16.09 -9.23
N TYR A 90 34.20 17.00 -9.35
CA TYR A 90 34.64 17.91 -8.29
C TYR A 90 34.51 19.35 -8.77
N LYS A 91 33.84 20.20 -7.96
CA LYS A 91 33.71 21.63 -8.24
C LYS A 91 34.93 22.37 -7.70
N VAL A 92 35.65 23.04 -8.59
CA VAL A 92 36.86 23.79 -8.29
C VAL A 92 36.50 25.03 -7.46
N LYS A 93 37.12 25.19 -6.30
CA LYS A 93 36.87 26.32 -5.40
C LYS A 93 38.16 27.00 -4.95
N GLU A 94 39.26 26.25 -4.95
CA GLU A 94 40.58 26.64 -4.46
C GLU A 94 41.66 25.72 -5.04
N ASN A 95 42.93 26.08 -4.80
CA ASN A 95 44.05 25.20 -5.09
C ASN A 95 43.97 23.96 -4.21
N VAL A 96 43.96 22.78 -4.81
CA VAL A 96 43.85 21.53 -4.05
C VAL A 96 44.87 20.49 -4.47
N LYS A 97 45.25 19.65 -3.52
CA LYS A 97 46.07 18.47 -3.73
C LYS A 97 45.33 17.23 -3.25
N PHE A 98 45.00 16.34 -4.18
CA PHE A 98 44.39 15.06 -3.89
C PHE A 98 45.46 13.98 -3.68
N TYR A 99 45.33 13.23 -2.59
CA TYR A 99 46.21 12.11 -2.26
C TYR A 99 45.51 10.80 -2.59
N LEU A 100 46.13 9.97 -3.43
CA LEU A 100 45.62 8.63 -3.72
C LEU A 100 45.90 7.70 -2.55
N LYS A 101 44.86 7.29 -1.82
CA LYS A 101 44.95 6.24 -0.79
C LYS A 101 44.29 4.96 -1.28
N HIS A 102 44.91 3.83 -0.92
CA HIS A 102 44.36 2.50 -1.20
C HIS A 102 43.98 1.82 0.13
N TYR A 103 42.70 1.48 0.27
CA TYR A 103 42.20 0.77 1.43
C TYR A 103 42.03 -0.71 1.09
N ARG A 104 42.63 -1.61 1.86
CA ARG A 104 42.52 -3.06 1.62
C ARG A 104 41.06 -3.48 1.66
N LEU A 105 40.64 -4.26 0.66
CA LEU A 105 39.33 -4.87 0.64
C LEU A 105 39.39 -6.23 1.32
N TYR A 106 38.61 -6.38 2.39
CA TYR A 106 38.40 -7.65 3.04
C TYR A 106 37.21 -8.38 2.43
N ARG A 107 37.33 -9.71 2.36
CA ARG A 107 36.31 -10.60 1.80
C ARG A 107 35.40 -11.09 2.92
N ILE A 108 34.11 -10.78 2.80
CA ILE A 108 33.06 -11.27 3.69
C ILE A 108 32.29 -12.36 2.96
N THR A 109 32.38 -13.58 3.46
CA THR A 109 31.82 -14.77 2.80
C THR A 109 30.72 -15.41 3.62
N PHE A 110 29.72 -15.95 2.94
CA PHE A 110 28.57 -16.60 3.54
C PHE A 110 28.50 -18.06 3.08
N TYR A 111 28.30 -18.99 4.00
CA TYR A 111 28.28 -20.43 3.76
C TYR A 111 27.04 -21.12 4.33
N SER A 112 26.76 -22.34 3.87
CA SER A 112 25.89 -23.29 4.59
C SER A 112 26.38 -23.54 6.02
N ALA A 113 25.53 -24.13 6.87
CA ALA A 113 25.84 -24.37 8.28
C ALA A 113 27.16 -25.13 8.47
N ASP A 114 27.36 -26.18 7.68
CA ASP A 114 28.55 -27.03 7.66
C ASP A 114 29.78 -26.39 6.99
N GLY A 115 29.61 -25.26 6.30
CA GLY A 115 30.66 -24.59 5.53
C GLY A 115 30.93 -25.17 4.14
N ASN A 116 30.26 -26.24 3.73
CA ASN A 116 30.53 -26.96 2.48
C ASN A 116 30.08 -26.18 1.24
N HIS A 117 29.01 -25.40 1.35
CA HIS A 117 28.47 -24.60 0.24
C HIS A 117 28.70 -23.11 0.47
N LYS A 118 29.38 -22.45 -0.47
CA LYS A 118 29.56 -21.00 -0.48
C LYS A 118 28.47 -20.29 -1.27
N PHE A 119 27.75 -19.37 -0.62
CA PHE A 119 26.79 -18.48 -1.28
C PHE A 119 27.51 -17.37 -2.05
N ARG A 120 27.92 -17.67 -3.29
CA ARG A 120 28.72 -16.76 -4.14
C ARG A 120 28.04 -15.39 -4.33
N ASN A 121 26.74 -15.37 -4.62
CA ASN A 121 25.94 -14.15 -4.83
C ASN A 121 25.78 -13.26 -3.57
N LYS A 122 26.08 -13.78 -2.38
CA LYS A 122 26.04 -13.02 -1.11
C LYS A 122 27.40 -12.48 -0.69
N THR A 123 28.50 -12.96 -1.27
CA THR A 123 29.86 -12.51 -0.91
C THR A 123 30.00 -11.00 -1.12
N LYS A 124 30.59 -10.29 -0.16
CA LYS A 124 30.81 -8.84 -0.21
C LYS A 124 32.28 -8.49 0.06
N TYR A 125 32.67 -7.30 -0.40
CA TYR A 125 33.98 -6.71 -0.14
C TYR A 125 33.80 -5.35 0.51
N ARG A 126 34.56 -5.10 1.59
CA ARG A 126 34.49 -3.84 2.36
C ARG A 126 35.88 -3.51 2.92
N THR A 127 36.12 -2.24 3.19
CA THR A 127 37.32 -1.82 3.91
C THR A 127 37.11 -2.02 5.41
N GLU A 128 38.20 -1.97 6.17
CA GLU A 128 38.16 -2.00 7.63
C GLU A 128 37.23 -0.93 8.21
N SER A 129 36.62 -1.23 9.37
CA SER A 129 35.68 -0.40 10.12
C SER A 129 34.37 -0.04 9.41
N GLN A 130 34.23 -0.32 8.11
CA GLN A 130 32.94 -0.18 7.43
C GLN A 130 31.94 -1.18 7.99
N SER A 131 30.68 -0.75 8.09
CA SER A 131 29.59 -1.62 8.51
C SER A 131 28.93 -2.32 7.32
N LEU A 132 28.58 -3.59 7.51
CA LEU A 132 27.80 -4.40 6.58
C LEU A 132 26.48 -4.81 7.24
N LYS A 133 25.34 -4.62 6.54
CA LYS A 133 24.08 -5.24 6.94
C LYS A 133 24.08 -6.70 6.48
N LEU A 134 23.82 -7.62 7.40
CA LEU A 134 23.75 -9.04 7.07
C LEU A 134 22.58 -9.34 6.13
N PRO A 135 22.79 -10.14 5.07
CA PRO A 135 21.73 -10.48 4.13
C PRO A 135 20.73 -11.48 4.74
N PRO A 136 19.56 -11.69 4.10
CA PRO A 136 18.68 -12.81 4.45
C PRO A 136 19.39 -14.16 4.27
N VAL A 137 19.12 -15.08 5.19
CA VAL A 137 19.62 -16.47 5.13
C VAL A 137 18.70 -17.29 4.23
N PRO A 138 19.25 -18.04 3.25
CA PRO A 138 18.43 -18.95 2.45
C PRO A 138 17.73 -20.00 3.31
N GLY A 139 16.50 -20.32 2.95
CA GLY A 139 15.77 -21.48 3.45
C GLY A 139 15.15 -22.22 2.27
N ASP A 140 14.79 -23.48 2.46
CA ASP A 140 14.15 -24.32 1.46
C ASP A 140 12.70 -24.67 1.86
N ARG A 141 12.16 -25.79 1.35
CA ARG A 141 10.79 -26.24 1.69
C ARG A 141 10.67 -26.78 3.12
N ASN A 142 11.78 -27.29 3.64
CA ASN A 142 11.91 -28.00 4.91
C ASN A 142 12.77 -27.25 5.91
N THR A 143 13.41 -26.14 5.51
CA THR A 143 14.27 -25.33 6.37
C THR A 143 13.96 -23.85 6.28
N ARG A 144 14.02 -23.15 7.42
CA ARG A 144 13.93 -21.70 7.52
C ARG A 144 15.28 -21.14 7.94
N GLY A 145 15.78 -20.14 7.23
CA GLY A 145 16.95 -19.37 7.66
C GLY A 145 16.64 -18.44 8.84
N LEU A 146 17.37 -18.59 9.95
CA LEU A 146 17.22 -17.80 11.17
C LEU A 146 18.20 -16.64 11.23
N GLY A 147 19.47 -16.90 10.93
CA GLY A 147 20.53 -15.90 10.96
C GLY A 147 21.89 -16.46 10.57
N TRP A 148 22.93 -15.69 10.83
CA TRP A 148 24.31 -16.03 10.50
C TRP A 148 25.14 -16.20 11.77
N ALA A 149 25.70 -17.39 11.95
CA ALA A 149 26.73 -17.67 12.97
C ALA A 149 28.11 -17.25 12.45
N THR A 150 29.05 -17.03 13.37
CA THR A 150 30.47 -16.73 13.06
C THR A 150 31.34 -17.99 13.00
N SER A 151 30.81 -19.15 13.40
CA SER A 151 31.45 -20.46 13.36
C SER A 151 30.58 -21.48 12.63
N GLN A 152 31.22 -22.52 12.05
CA GLN A 152 30.51 -23.64 11.43
C GLN A 152 29.64 -24.33 12.48
N ASN A 153 28.41 -24.70 12.07
CA ASN A 153 27.41 -25.33 12.92
C ASN A 153 27.08 -24.58 14.22
N GLY A 154 27.41 -23.28 14.29
CA GLY A 154 27.11 -22.43 15.45
C GLY A 154 25.60 -22.31 15.65
N LYS A 155 25.17 -22.39 16.92
CA LYS A 155 23.76 -22.21 17.30
C LYS A 155 23.43 -20.74 17.56
N ASP A 156 24.39 -19.96 18.02
CA ASP A 156 24.24 -18.51 18.21
C ASP A 156 24.37 -17.78 16.89
N TYR A 157 23.44 -16.88 16.62
CA TYR A 157 23.36 -16.21 15.32
C TYR A 157 22.98 -14.75 15.41
N LEU A 158 23.49 -14.01 14.42
CA LEU A 158 23.08 -12.65 14.13
C LEU A 158 21.92 -12.65 13.15
N LYS A 159 20.83 -11.97 13.49
CA LYS A 159 19.65 -11.86 12.61
C LYS A 159 19.98 -11.12 11.30
N PRO A 160 19.30 -11.43 10.20
CA PRO A 160 19.37 -10.63 8.97
C PRO A 160 19.10 -9.15 9.26
N GLY A 161 19.84 -8.26 8.60
CA GLY A 161 19.75 -6.82 8.79
C GLY A 161 20.65 -6.24 9.89
N THR A 162 21.19 -7.07 10.80
CA THR A 162 22.18 -6.63 11.80
C THR A 162 23.39 -5.99 11.11
N LYS A 163 23.84 -4.86 11.64
CA LYS A 163 25.05 -4.17 11.17
C LYS A 163 26.27 -4.76 11.87
N VAL A 164 27.24 -5.25 11.11
CA VAL A 164 28.50 -5.79 11.60
C VAL A 164 29.66 -4.95 11.08
N LYS A 165 30.60 -4.56 11.96
CA LYS A 165 31.82 -3.86 11.56
C LYS A 165 32.82 -4.85 10.97
N VAL A 166 33.44 -4.47 9.86
CA VAL A 166 34.45 -5.29 9.18
C VAL A 166 35.79 -5.07 9.84
N THR A 167 36.34 -6.12 10.45
CA THR A 167 37.66 -6.12 11.11
C THR A 167 38.72 -6.86 10.28
N GLY A 168 38.31 -7.55 9.22
CA GLY A 168 39.18 -8.38 8.41
C GLY A 168 38.37 -9.25 7.45
N ASN A 169 38.96 -10.34 6.96
CA ASN A 169 38.21 -11.35 6.24
C ASN A 169 37.23 -12.04 7.21
N MET A 170 35.95 -12.05 6.88
CA MET A 170 34.91 -12.61 7.75
C MET A 170 34.21 -13.78 7.05
N LYS A 171 33.85 -14.79 7.84
CA LYS A 171 33.01 -15.90 7.40
C LYS A 171 31.76 -15.94 8.26
N PHE A 172 30.63 -16.22 7.61
CA PHE A 172 29.33 -16.36 8.24
C PHE A 172 28.70 -17.67 7.78
N TYR A 173 28.07 -18.39 8.70
CA TYR A 173 27.48 -19.71 8.46
C TYR A 173 25.98 -19.66 8.72
N ALA A 174 25.20 -20.21 7.80
CA ALA A 174 23.75 -20.17 7.89
C ALA A 174 23.27 -20.98 9.10
N VAL A 175 22.44 -20.37 9.95
CA VAL A 175 21.68 -21.08 10.97
C VAL A 175 20.27 -21.28 10.45
N THR A 176 19.84 -22.53 10.36
CA THR A 176 18.53 -22.92 9.81
C THR A 176 17.77 -23.81 10.78
N GLN A 177 16.44 -23.74 10.75
CA GLN A 177 15.54 -24.59 11.53
C GLN A 177 14.67 -25.43 10.61
N LYS A 178 14.44 -26.70 10.95
CA LYS A 178 13.45 -27.54 10.25
C LYS A 178 12.06 -26.92 10.38
N SER A 179 11.39 -26.68 9.25
CA SER A 179 10.10 -26.00 9.20
C SER A 179 9.36 -26.35 7.91
N THR A 180 8.05 -26.58 8.01
CA THR A 180 7.16 -26.66 6.84
C THR A 180 6.79 -25.25 6.37
N SER A 181 6.49 -25.09 5.08
CA SER A 181 6.02 -23.80 4.55
C SER A 181 4.94 -23.94 3.50
N VAL A 182 4.10 -22.90 3.43
CA VAL A 182 3.25 -22.62 2.28
C VAL A 182 3.87 -21.52 1.44
N THR A 183 3.66 -21.61 0.13
CA THR A 183 4.04 -20.55 -0.82
C THR A 183 2.76 -19.93 -1.35
N LEU A 184 2.53 -18.68 -0.98
CA LEU A 184 1.54 -17.85 -1.63
C LEU A 184 2.11 -17.42 -2.99
N CYS A 185 1.28 -17.46 -4.01
CA CYS A 185 1.64 -17.22 -5.40
C CYS A 185 0.74 -16.15 -6.00
N TRP A 186 1.33 -15.38 -6.92
CA TRP A 186 0.59 -14.55 -7.87
C TRP A 186 -0.34 -15.42 -8.74
N PRO A 187 -1.35 -14.82 -9.41
CA PRO A 187 -2.27 -15.56 -10.31
C PRO A 187 -1.52 -16.32 -11.42
N ASN A 188 -0.47 -15.71 -11.97
CA ASN A 188 0.40 -16.32 -12.99
C ASN A 188 1.29 -17.47 -12.45
N GLY A 189 1.22 -17.77 -11.14
CA GLY A 189 1.93 -18.85 -10.48
C GLY A 189 3.35 -18.51 -10.01
N LYS A 190 3.83 -17.28 -10.23
CA LYS A 190 5.09 -16.81 -9.67
C LYS A 190 4.99 -16.75 -8.13
N PRO A 191 6.03 -17.15 -7.39
CA PRO A 191 6.04 -17.02 -5.92
C PRO A 191 5.83 -15.55 -5.50
N TYR A 192 4.91 -15.34 -4.57
CA TYR A 192 4.63 -14.03 -3.96
C TYR A 192 5.22 -13.94 -2.56
N LYS A 193 4.84 -14.86 -1.67
CA LYS A 193 5.28 -14.85 -0.26
C LYS A 193 5.40 -16.27 0.27
N ARG A 194 6.49 -16.58 0.98
CA ARG A 194 6.64 -17.83 1.72
C ARG A 194 6.25 -17.62 3.17
N ILE A 195 5.39 -18.49 3.69
CA ILE A 195 4.94 -18.48 5.09
C ILE A 195 5.29 -19.83 5.70
N TYR A 196 6.14 -19.81 6.71
CA TYR A 196 6.52 -21.00 7.48
C TYR A 196 5.40 -21.37 8.47
N THR A 197 4.99 -22.64 8.53
CA THR A 197 3.83 -23.11 9.30
C THR A 197 4.19 -23.64 10.70
N SER A 198 5.47 -23.90 10.97
CA SER A 198 5.91 -24.62 12.19
C SER A 198 5.98 -23.81 13.49
N GLU A 199 5.58 -22.54 13.52
CA GLU A 199 5.86 -21.64 14.66
C GLU A 199 4.61 -20.96 15.23
N ASP A 200 3.50 -20.95 14.49
CA ASP A 200 2.39 -20.07 14.83
C ASP A 200 1.08 -20.55 14.20
N LYS A 201 0.28 -21.26 15.01
CA LYS A 201 -1.06 -21.74 14.63
C LYS A 201 -2.04 -20.60 14.34
N THR A 202 -1.68 -19.35 14.64
CA THR A 202 -2.50 -18.16 14.41
C THR A 202 -2.27 -17.51 13.04
N ARG A 203 -1.38 -18.06 12.21
CA ARG A 203 -1.13 -17.49 10.87
C ARG A 203 -2.35 -17.58 9.98
N VAL A 204 -2.70 -16.43 9.41
CA VAL A 204 -3.83 -16.27 8.50
C VAL A 204 -3.39 -15.89 7.11
N PHE A 205 -4.23 -16.20 6.13
CA PHE A 205 -4.06 -15.71 4.77
C PHE A 205 -4.10 -14.17 4.78
N PRO A 206 -3.12 -13.51 4.14
CA PRO A 206 -3.12 -12.06 4.06
C PRO A 206 -4.15 -11.57 3.05
N ALA A 207 -4.63 -10.33 3.25
CA ALA A 207 -5.20 -9.58 2.14
C ALA A 207 -4.12 -9.29 1.09
N ALA A 208 -4.52 -9.17 -0.16
CA ALA A 208 -3.62 -8.90 -1.27
C ALA A 208 -4.25 -7.95 -2.29
N ASP A 209 -3.38 -7.30 -3.04
CA ASP A 209 -3.69 -6.42 -4.16
C ASP A 209 -2.69 -6.76 -5.27
N VAL A 210 -3.18 -6.99 -6.49
CA VAL A 210 -2.36 -7.51 -7.60
C VAL A 210 -1.70 -6.42 -8.42
N ASN A 211 -2.31 -5.25 -8.53
CA ASN A 211 -1.91 -4.28 -9.56
C ASN A 211 -1.86 -2.84 -9.04
N ASN A 212 -1.51 -2.60 -7.78
CA ASN A 212 -1.31 -1.25 -7.23
C ASN A 212 -2.35 -0.21 -7.72
N ARG A 213 -3.65 -0.58 -7.71
CA ARG A 213 -4.79 0.23 -8.20
C ARG A 213 -5.07 0.22 -9.72
N GLU A 214 -4.86 -0.87 -10.46
CA GLU A 214 -5.38 -0.99 -11.85
C GLU A 214 -6.83 -1.54 -11.96
N GLY A 215 -7.41 -1.91 -10.81
CA GLY A 215 -8.85 -2.14 -10.64
C GLY A 215 -9.28 -3.59 -10.44
N ASP A 216 -8.45 -4.58 -10.78
CA ASP A 216 -8.75 -5.99 -10.51
C ASP A 216 -8.85 -6.30 -9.01
N MET A 217 -9.72 -7.23 -8.64
CA MET A 217 -10.01 -7.53 -7.24
C MET A 217 -9.48 -8.90 -6.83
N VAL A 218 -8.63 -8.94 -5.81
CA VAL A 218 -8.28 -10.20 -5.15
C VAL A 218 -9.39 -10.58 -4.18
N LEU A 219 -10.04 -11.72 -4.42
CA LEU A 219 -11.13 -12.25 -3.59
C LEU A 219 -10.64 -13.13 -2.44
N GLY A 220 -9.47 -13.75 -2.60
CA GLY A 220 -8.91 -14.69 -1.65
C GLY A 220 -7.86 -15.58 -2.30
N TRP A 221 -7.77 -16.81 -1.82
CA TRP A 221 -6.73 -17.78 -2.15
C TRP A 221 -7.33 -19.15 -2.50
N SER A 222 -6.67 -19.87 -3.40
CA SER A 222 -7.04 -21.22 -3.83
C SER A 222 -5.82 -22.09 -4.04
N ARG A 223 -5.95 -23.40 -3.88
CA ARG A 223 -4.96 -24.40 -4.29
C ARG A 223 -4.86 -24.53 -5.81
N ARG A 224 -5.89 -24.11 -6.55
CA ARG A 224 -5.94 -24.14 -8.01
C ARG A 224 -5.49 -22.80 -8.58
N LYS A 225 -4.51 -22.85 -9.48
CA LYS A 225 -4.03 -21.69 -10.23
C LYS A 225 -5.10 -21.20 -11.22
N GLY A 226 -5.22 -19.88 -11.39
CA GLY A 226 -6.02 -19.27 -12.45
C GLY A 226 -7.52 -19.12 -12.17
N LYS A 227 -7.98 -19.35 -10.94
CA LYS A 227 -9.38 -19.06 -10.58
C LYS A 227 -9.65 -17.55 -10.59
N THR A 228 -10.77 -17.16 -11.17
CA THR A 228 -11.26 -15.76 -11.18
C THR A 228 -12.35 -15.50 -10.15
N THR A 229 -13.00 -16.56 -9.67
CA THR A 229 -14.03 -16.52 -8.62
C THR A 229 -13.87 -17.74 -7.72
N ASP A 230 -14.68 -17.80 -6.66
CA ASP A 230 -14.78 -18.95 -5.76
C ASP A 230 -13.46 -19.28 -5.03
N PRO A 231 -12.88 -18.36 -4.25
CA PRO A 231 -11.76 -18.69 -3.39
C PRO A 231 -12.13 -19.75 -2.34
N GLU A 232 -11.15 -20.61 -2.01
CA GLU A 232 -11.28 -21.62 -0.95
C GLU A 232 -10.93 -21.03 0.43
N TYR A 233 -10.13 -19.96 0.44
CA TYR A 233 -9.68 -19.28 1.64
C TYR A 233 -9.73 -17.77 1.44
N TYR A 234 -10.17 -17.04 2.45
CA TYR A 234 -10.28 -15.59 2.46
C TYR A 234 -9.18 -14.95 3.31
N ALA A 235 -8.97 -13.64 3.15
CA ALA A 235 -8.09 -12.90 4.03
C ALA A 235 -8.58 -12.99 5.48
N GLY A 236 -7.68 -13.36 6.40
CA GLY A 236 -8.02 -13.63 7.80
C GLY A 236 -8.34 -15.10 8.11
N ASP A 237 -8.50 -15.97 7.11
CA ASP A 237 -8.68 -17.40 7.35
C ASP A 237 -7.35 -18.03 7.79
N ARG A 238 -7.42 -19.01 8.69
CA ARG A 238 -6.24 -19.77 9.14
C ARG A 238 -5.57 -20.49 7.96
N ILE A 239 -4.25 -20.37 7.85
CA ILE A 239 -3.47 -21.14 6.88
C ILE A 239 -3.40 -22.59 7.38
N PRO A 240 -3.84 -23.59 6.57
CA PRO A 240 -3.73 -24.99 6.96
C PRO A 240 -2.27 -25.41 7.18
N ASP A 241 -2.03 -26.34 8.09
CA ASP A 241 -0.69 -26.89 8.41
C ASP A 241 -0.14 -27.82 7.29
N LYS A 242 -0.62 -27.67 6.05
CA LYS A 242 -0.23 -28.46 4.88
C LYS A 242 0.75 -27.67 4.03
N THR A 243 1.83 -28.30 3.58
CA THR A 243 2.73 -27.69 2.60
C THR A 243 2.03 -27.48 1.25
N GLY A 244 2.57 -26.57 0.44
CA GLY A 244 2.14 -26.40 -0.95
C GLY A 244 1.93 -24.95 -1.35
N LYS A 245 1.21 -24.77 -2.46
CA LYS A 245 1.01 -23.47 -3.10
C LYS A 245 -0.44 -23.03 -2.98
N TYR A 246 -0.62 -21.73 -2.74
CA TYR A 246 -1.93 -21.07 -2.76
C TYR A 246 -1.82 -19.86 -3.68
N TYR A 247 -2.74 -19.75 -4.63
CA TYR A 247 -2.76 -18.76 -5.69
C TYR A 247 -3.83 -17.73 -5.37
N MET A 248 -3.53 -16.45 -5.62
CA MET A 248 -4.54 -15.40 -5.56
C MET A 248 -5.68 -15.70 -6.53
N VAL A 249 -6.91 -15.60 -6.05
CA VAL A 249 -8.13 -15.63 -6.87
C VAL A 249 -8.47 -14.20 -7.24
N VAL A 250 -8.43 -13.89 -8.53
CA VAL A 250 -8.54 -12.51 -9.03
C VAL A 250 -9.75 -12.38 -9.92
N PHE A 251 -10.71 -11.56 -9.49
CA PHE A 251 -11.84 -11.14 -10.29
C PHE A 251 -11.39 -9.97 -11.18
N PRO A 252 -11.29 -10.17 -12.51
CA PRO A 252 -10.89 -9.12 -13.43
C PRO A 252 -11.98 -8.06 -13.54
N LYS A 253 -11.61 -6.79 -13.66
CA LYS A 253 -12.60 -5.70 -13.85
C LYS A 253 -13.47 -5.89 -15.10
N THR A 254 -12.95 -6.54 -16.12
CA THR A 254 -13.67 -6.86 -17.37
C THR A 254 -14.82 -7.85 -17.16
N MET A 255 -14.82 -8.60 -16.04
CA MET A 255 -15.93 -9.48 -15.66
C MET A 255 -17.01 -8.76 -14.83
N ASP A 256 -16.78 -7.50 -14.41
CA ASP A 256 -17.78 -6.75 -13.68
C ASP A 256 -18.78 -6.12 -14.65
N GLN A 257 -19.93 -6.75 -14.78
CA GLN A 257 -20.97 -6.35 -15.72
C GLN A 257 -22.25 -6.01 -14.97
N LYS A 258 -22.92 -4.93 -15.40
CA LYS A 258 -24.24 -4.60 -14.89
C LYS A 258 -25.24 -5.72 -15.22
N PRO A 259 -26.27 -5.95 -14.38
CA PRO A 259 -27.36 -6.85 -14.73
C PRO A 259 -28.03 -6.43 -16.05
N ALA A 260 -28.47 -7.40 -16.86
CA ALA A 260 -29.13 -7.12 -18.14
C ALA A 260 -30.44 -6.32 -17.97
N VAL A 261 -31.19 -6.63 -16.90
CA VAL A 261 -32.42 -5.93 -16.52
C VAL A 261 -32.39 -5.69 -15.02
N LEU A 262 -32.66 -4.45 -14.61
CA LEU A 262 -32.80 -4.12 -13.21
C LEU A 262 -34.18 -4.58 -12.70
N PRO A 263 -34.22 -5.46 -11.68
CA PRO A 263 -35.48 -5.95 -11.14
C PRO A 263 -36.20 -4.84 -10.37
N LYS A 264 -37.53 -4.84 -10.42
CA LYS A 264 -38.37 -3.94 -9.61
C LYS A 264 -38.89 -4.69 -8.38
N PRO A 265 -39.09 -4.02 -7.23
CA PRO A 265 -39.72 -4.65 -6.09
C PRO A 265 -41.14 -5.08 -6.40
N GLU A 266 -41.45 -6.33 -6.08
CA GLU A 266 -42.77 -6.95 -6.25
C GLU A 266 -43.23 -7.55 -4.91
N GLY A 267 -44.54 -7.61 -4.68
CA GLY A 267 -45.12 -8.13 -3.43
C GLY A 267 -45.03 -7.18 -2.22
N TYR A 268 -44.43 -6.01 -2.39
CA TYR A 268 -44.43 -4.92 -1.42
C TYR A 268 -45.00 -3.65 -2.05
N ALA A 269 -45.87 -2.98 -1.31
CA ALA A 269 -46.39 -1.67 -1.71
C ALA A 269 -45.27 -0.63 -1.79
N HIS A 270 -44.27 -0.73 -0.91
CA HIS A 270 -43.07 0.11 -0.95
C HIS A 270 -41.87 -0.58 -0.30
N VAL A 271 -40.68 -0.33 -0.83
CA VAL A 271 -39.39 -0.78 -0.28
C VAL A 271 -38.55 0.40 0.13
N TYR A 272 -37.97 0.33 1.32
CA TYR A 272 -37.03 1.32 1.84
C TYR A 272 -35.65 0.70 2.01
N MET A 273 -34.65 1.26 1.33
CA MET A 273 -33.26 0.83 1.46
C MET A 273 -32.47 1.87 2.28
N ILE A 274 -32.06 1.46 3.48
CA ILE A 274 -31.39 2.32 4.46
C ILE A 274 -29.91 2.01 4.42
N GLY A 275 -29.04 3.03 4.35
CA GLY A 275 -27.63 2.75 4.51
C GLY A 275 -26.64 3.91 4.54
N ASP A 276 -25.38 3.59 4.21
CA ASP A 276 -24.25 4.51 4.25
C ASP A 276 -23.83 4.98 2.85
N SER A 277 -22.58 5.43 2.67
CA SER A 277 -22.06 5.88 1.37
C SER A 277 -22.20 4.83 0.27
N ARG A 278 -22.21 3.54 0.62
CA ARG A 278 -22.36 2.46 -0.36
C ARG A 278 -23.79 2.33 -0.84
N THR A 279 -24.77 2.65 0.01
CA THR A 279 -26.19 2.73 -0.41
C THR A 279 -26.47 4.00 -1.18
N VAL A 280 -25.78 5.11 -0.87
CA VAL A 280 -25.79 6.31 -1.73
C VAL A 280 -25.27 5.97 -3.13
N ALA A 281 -24.16 5.21 -3.23
CA ALA A 281 -23.63 4.77 -4.52
C ALA A 281 -24.63 3.88 -5.28
N VAL A 282 -25.32 2.95 -4.61
CA VAL A 282 -26.41 2.17 -5.21
C VAL A 282 -27.53 3.07 -5.72
N SER A 283 -27.97 4.06 -4.93
CA SER A 283 -29.01 5.02 -5.34
C SER A 283 -28.59 5.79 -6.60
N ASN A 284 -27.33 6.24 -6.65
CA ASN A 284 -26.80 6.98 -7.80
C ASN A 284 -26.67 6.08 -9.04
N ALA A 285 -26.27 4.82 -8.86
CA ALA A 285 -26.12 3.86 -9.94
C ALA A 285 -27.47 3.46 -10.57
N VAL A 286 -28.51 3.29 -9.74
CA VAL A 286 -29.87 3.03 -10.22
C VAL A 286 -30.44 4.27 -10.92
N GLY A 287 -30.18 5.47 -10.40
CA GLY A 287 -30.46 6.73 -11.10
C GLY A 287 -31.91 6.85 -11.57
N ILE A 288 -32.10 7.15 -12.86
CA ILE A 288 -33.41 7.34 -13.48
C ILE A 288 -34.25 6.05 -13.54
N ASP A 289 -33.61 4.87 -13.46
CA ASP A 289 -34.28 3.58 -13.52
C ASP A 289 -34.89 3.17 -12.16
N LYS A 290 -34.81 4.04 -11.16
CA LYS A 290 -35.32 3.80 -9.81
C LYS A 290 -36.85 3.61 -9.85
N PRO A 291 -37.38 2.45 -9.41
CA PRO A 291 -38.81 2.24 -9.32
C PRO A 291 -39.50 3.24 -8.37
N ASP A 292 -40.77 3.54 -8.62
CA ASP A 292 -41.57 4.46 -7.80
C ASP A 292 -41.79 3.91 -6.39
N ASN A 293 -42.00 2.59 -6.28
CA ASN A 293 -42.19 1.89 -5.01
C ASN A 293 -40.87 1.61 -4.26
N LEU A 294 -39.83 2.43 -4.50
CA LEU A 294 -38.53 2.33 -3.86
C LEU A 294 -38.02 3.70 -3.37
N THR A 295 -37.66 3.76 -2.10
CA THR A 295 -37.03 4.93 -1.48
C THR A 295 -35.69 4.57 -0.83
N PHE A 296 -34.66 5.38 -1.11
CA PHE A 296 -33.38 5.30 -0.41
C PHE A 296 -33.34 6.28 0.77
N VAL A 297 -32.91 5.79 1.94
CA VAL A 297 -32.64 6.62 3.13
C VAL A 297 -31.19 6.40 3.54
N ALA A 298 -30.28 7.14 2.92
CA ALA A 298 -28.85 6.91 3.09
C ALA A 298 -28.05 8.21 3.26
N LYS A 299 -26.90 8.11 3.93
CA LYS A 299 -25.96 9.23 4.08
C LYS A 299 -24.52 8.76 4.01
N SER A 300 -23.68 9.48 3.27
CA SER A 300 -22.24 9.27 3.27
C SER A 300 -21.64 9.39 4.68
N GLY A 301 -20.84 8.39 5.07
CA GLY A 301 -20.31 8.26 6.44
C GLY A 301 -21.36 7.92 7.50
N GLY A 302 -22.61 7.63 7.10
CA GLY A 302 -23.69 7.24 7.99
C GLY A 302 -23.34 5.98 8.78
N GLY A 303 -23.63 6.01 10.07
CA GLY A 303 -23.44 4.91 11.01
C GLY A 303 -24.48 4.99 12.13
N ILE A 304 -24.43 4.12 13.13
CA ILE A 304 -25.51 3.94 14.12
C ILE A 304 -25.99 5.24 14.77
N GLN A 305 -25.07 6.17 15.06
CA GLN A 305 -25.38 7.48 15.62
C GLN A 305 -26.20 8.35 14.67
N TRP A 306 -25.82 8.44 13.39
CA TRP A 306 -26.55 9.22 12.39
C TRP A 306 -27.99 8.71 12.24
N PHE A 307 -28.19 7.40 12.18
CA PHE A 307 -29.54 6.87 12.03
C PHE A 307 -30.39 7.12 13.27
N ARG A 308 -29.82 6.98 14.48
CA ARG A 308 -30.52 7.33 15.73
C ARG A 308 -30.99 8.78 15.74
N GLN A 309 -30.14 9.71 15.33
CA GLN A 309 -30.41 11.14 15.42
C GLN A 309 -31.31 11.65 14.27
N TYR A 310 -31.05 11.17 13.05
CA TYR A 310 -31.61 11.74 11.82
C TYR A 310 -32.27 10.68 10.93
N GLY A 311 -31.54 9.62 10.58
CA GLY A 311 -31.99 8.65 9.57
C GLY A 311 -33.32 7.96 9.92
N TYR A 312 -33.54 7.65 11.20
CA TYR A 312 -34.79 7.07 11.68
C TYR A 312 -35.98 8.03 11.52
N LYS A 313 -35.80 9.33 11.78
CA LYS A 313 -36.85 10.33 11.59
C LYS A 313 -37.20 10.49 10.10
N ILE A 314 -36.20 10.46 9.23
CA ILE A 314 -36.41 10.48 7.78
C ILE A 314 -37.21 9.25 7.34
N LEU A 315 -36.80 8.05 7.76
CA LEU A 315 -37.52 6.82 7.45
C LEU A 315 -38.99 6.86 7.92
N ILE A 316 -39.24 7.37 9.12
CA ILE A 316 -40.62 7.50 9.64
C ILE A 316 -41.47 8.43 8.76
N ARG A 317 -40.94 9.58 8.34
CA ARG A 317 -41.65 10.49 7.42
C ARG A 317 -41.98 9.84 6.09
N GLU A 318 -41.03 9.07 5.53
CA GLU A 318 -41.26 8.35 4.27
C GLU A 318 -42.27 7.19 4.42
N LEU A 319 -42.33 6.56 5.60
CA LEU A 319 -43.35 5.55 5.92
C LEU A 319 -44.74 6.15 6.11
N GLU A 320 -44.84 7.37 6.65
CA GLU A 320 -46.11 8.07 6.90
C GLU A 320 -46.78 8.57 5.62
N LYS A 321 -46.03 8.69 4.51
CA LYS A 321 -46.58 8.94 3.16
C LYS A 321 -47.34 7.75 2.58
N GLN A 322 -47.17 6.56 3.15
CA GLN A 322 -47.77 5.33 2.65
C GLN A 322 -48.93 4.86 3.54
N PRO A 323 -49.97 4.20 2.99
CA PRO A 323 -51.07 3.69 3.80
C PRO A 323 -50.59 2.77 4.92
N ARG A 324 -51.06 2.98 6.15
CA ARG A 324 -50.54 2.29 7.33
C ARG A 324 -50.59 0.75 7.23
N ARG A 325 -51.63 0.21 6.60
CA ARG A 325 -51.85 -1.25 6.44
C ARG A 325 -51.11 -1.87 5.25
N SER A 326 -50.57 -1.08 4.31
CA SER A 326 -49.91 -1.65 3.13
C SER A 326 -48.63 -2.41 3.54
N LYS A 327 -48.37 -3.57 2.93
CA LYS A 327 -47.17 -4.40 3.21
C LYS A 327 -45.93 -3.67 2.67
N LYS A 328 -44.96 -3.35 3.52
CA LYS A 328 -43.73 -2.62 3.15
C LYS A 328 -42.49 -3.43 3.52
N ALA A 329 -41.39 -3.24 2.81
CA ALA A 329 -40.09 -3.83 3.19
C ALA A 329 -39.11 -2.74 3.62
N VAL A 330 -38.32 -3.03 4.65
CA VAL A 330 -37.24 -2.16 5.12
C VAL A 330 -35.94 -2.95 5.13
N VAL A 331 -35.01 -2.60 4.25
CA VAL A 331 -33.70 -3.22 4.12
C VAL A 331 -32.64 -2.34 4.78
N MET A 332 -32.01 -2.86 5.83
CA MET A 332 -30.90 -2.21 6.52
C MET A 332 -29.57 -2.66 5.89
N ASN A 333 -28.80 -1.74 5.30
CA ASN A 333 -27.49 -2.00 4.72
C ASN A 333 -26.42 -0.97 5.14
N TRP A 334 -25.88 -1.15 6.33
CA TRP A 334 -24.95 -0.22 6.96
C TRP A 334 -24.17 -0.90 8.08
N GLY A 335 -23.08 -0.27 8.52
CA GLY A 335 -22.20 -0.81 9.57
C GLY A 335 -20.71 -0.78 9.22
N ALA A 336 -20.34 -0.47 7.97
CA ALA A 336 -18.93 -0.30 7.61
C ALA A 336 -18.26 0.85 8.40
N ASN A 337 -19.05 1.83 8.86
CA ASN A 337 -18.55 2.95 9.68
C ASN A 337 -18.56 2.64 11.18
N ASP A 338 -19.05 1.45 11.57
CA ASP A 338 -19.28 1.07 12.96
C ASP A 338 -18.66 -0.30 13.31
N LEU A 339 -17.69 -0.78 12.52
CA LEU A 339 -17.06 -2.10 12.69
C LEU A 339 -16.46 -2.33 14.09
N ARG A 340 -16.15 -1.26 14.82
CA ARG A 340 -15.61 -1.28 16.20
C ARG A 340 -16.65 -1.04 17.29
N ARG A 341 -17.92 -0.83 16.93
CA ARG A 341 -19.05 -0.63 17.86
C ARG A 341 -20.21 -1.61 17.60
N PRO A 342 -19.94 -2.93 17.38
CA PRO A 342 -20.98 -3.90 17.06
C PRO A 342 -22.05 -4.04 18.16
N SER A 343 -21.67 -3.90 19.43
CA SER A 343 -22.56 -4.08 20.59
C SER A 343 -23.71 -3.08 20.67
N GLU A 344 -23.62 -1.94 19.98
CA GLU A 344 -24.67 -0.93 19.97
C GLU A 344 -25.88 -1.31 19.10
N TYR A 345 -25.71 -2.27 18.19
CA TYR A 345 -26.73 -2.63 17.20
C TYR A 345 -27.89 -3.43 17.80
N PRO A 346 -27.69 -4.55 18.54
CA PRO A 346 -28.77 -5.49 18.84
C PRO A 346 -29.97 -4.84 19.52
N ARG A 347 -29.76 -4.15 20.66
CA ARG A 347 -30.86 -3.55 21.43
C ARG A 347 -31.61 -2.49 20.63
N PHE A 348 -30.86 -1.63 19.92
CA PHE A 348 -31.45 -0.54 19.16
C PHE A 348 -32.21 -1.04 17.93
N MET A 349 -31.60 -1.93 17.15
CA MET A 349 -32.21 -2.48 15.94
C MET A 349 -33.42 -3.36 16.23
N THR A 350 -33.44 -4.10 17.36
CA THR A 350 -34.63 -4.84 17.80
C THR A 350 -35.80 -3.90 18.12
N LYS A 351 -35.53 -2.75 18.77
CA LYS A 351 -36.56 -1.73 19.01
C LYS A 351 -37.09 -1.14 17.71
N VAL A 352 -36.20 -0.84 16.75
CA VAL A 352 -36.57 -0.36 15.41
C VAL A 352 -37.49 -1.36 14.71
N ALA A 353 -37.07 -2.62 14.60
CA ALA A 353 -37.86 -3.67 13.93
C ALA A 353 -39.26 -3.81 14.54
N ARG A 354 -39.36 -3.98 15.87
CA ARG A 354 -40.65 -4.11 16.55
C ARG A 354 -41.58 -2.93 16.28
N LYS A 355 -41.05 -1.71 16.35
CA LYS A 355 -41.84 -0.50 16.11
C LYS A 355 -42.29 -0.40 14.65
N LEU A 356 -41.41 -0.66 13.69
CA LEU A 356 -41.74 -0.57 12.27
C LEU A 356 -42.71 -1.67 11.82
N SER A 357 -42.51 -2.92 12.26
CA SER A 357 -43.44 -4.01 11.98
C SER A 357 -44.82 -3.76 12.56
N LYS A 358 -44.92 -3.37 13.85
CA LYS A 358 -46.22 -3.15 14.51
C LYS A 358 -46.95 -1.89 14.03
N LYS A 359 -46.24 -0.79 13.79
CA LYS A 359 -46.87 0.51 13.48
C LYS A 359 -47.09 0.73 11.98
N TYR A 360 -46.24 0.18 11.12
CA TYR A 360 -46.22 0.51 9.69
C TYR A 360 -46.31 -0.72 8.75
N ASN A 361 -46.58 -1.92 9.29
CA ASN A 361 -46.67 -3.19 8.55
C ASN A 361 -45.41 -3.48 7.72
N CYS A 362 -44.24 -3.25 8.33
CA CYS A 362 -42.94 -3.47 7.70
C CYS A 362 -42.40 -4.88 7.93
N THR A 363 -42.04 -5.57 6.86
CA THR A 363 -41.13 -6.72 6.89
C THR A 363 -39.69 -6.21 6.93
N MET A 364 -38.90 -6.73 7.86
CA MET A 364 -37.57 -6.22 8.18
C MET A 364 -36.48 -7.12 7.62
N TYR A 365 -35.55 -6.55 6.89
CA TYR A 365 -34.41 -7.23 6.28
C TYR A 365 -33.10 -6.60 6.72
N TYR A 366 -32.07 -7.42 6.85
CA TYR A 366 -30.70 -6.95 7.07
C TYR A 366 -29.79 -7.49 5.97
N MET A 367 -29.24 -6.56 5.18
CA MET A 367 -28.19 -6.86 4.21
C MET A 367 -26.84 -6.49 4.84
N PRO A 368 -25.93 -7.47 5.02
CA PRO A 368 -24.68 -7.29 5.76
C PRO A 368 -23.76 -6.24 5.13
N VAL A 369 -22.73 -5.88 5.87
CA VAL A 369 -21.61 -5.11 5.32
C VAL A 369 -20.97 -5.95 4.21
N ASN A 370 -21.11 -5.51 2.96
CA ASN A 370 -20.51 -6.17 1.80
C ASN A 370 -18.96 -6.15 1.87
N PRO A 371 -18.27 -6.98 1.07
CA PRO A 371 -16.82 -7.16 1.18
C PRO A 371 -16.00 -5.87 1.03
N VAL A 372 -14.80 -5.91 1.60
CA VAL A 372 -13.75 -4.87 1.49
C VAL A 372 -12.43 -5.56 1.15
N ASN A 373 -11.45 -4.80 0.65
CA ASN A 373 -10.08 -5.28 0.46
C ASN A 373 -9.12 -4.41 1.27
N SER A 374 -8.55 -4.96 2.34
CA SER A 374 -7.72 -4.19 3.27
C SER A 374 -6.32 -3.87 2.75
N ALA A 375 -5.80 -4.68 1.82
CA ALA A 375 -4.55 -4.37 1.13
C ALA A 375 -4.71 -3.13 0.24
N MET A 376 -5.82 -3.06 -0.51
CA MET A 376 -6.16 -1.91 -1.35
C MET A 376 -6.47 -0.67 -0.50
N ILE A 377 -7.18 -0.81 0.63
CA ILE A 377 -7.38 0.28 1.59
C ILE A 377 -6.04 0.81 2.11
N MET A 378 -5.12 -0.08 2.49
CA MET A 378 -3.78 0.30 2.94
C MET A 378 -3.01 1.04 1.83
N ASN A 379 -3.01 0.49 0.61
CA ASN A 379 -2.35 1.10 -0.54
C ASN A 379 -2.93 2.47 -0.87
N CYS A 380 -4.25 2.66 -0.77
CA CYS A 380 -4.92 3.92 -1.08
C CYS A 380 -4.76 4.98 0.03
N ARG A 381 -4.86 4.59 1.30
CA ARG A 381 -5.02 5.52 2.44
C ARG A 381 -3.88 5.52 3.44
N GLY A 382 -2.92 4.58 3.33
CA GLY A 382 -1.80 4.42 4.27
C GLY A 382 -2.20 3.92 5.67
N LYS A 383 -3.45 3.44 5.85
CA LYS A 383 -3.96 2.97 7.15
C LYS A 383 -5.05 1.91 7.01
N TYR A 384 -5.03 0.89 7.88
CA TYR A 384 -6.06 -0.15 7.95
C TYR A 384 -7.33 0.37 8.64
N LEU A 385 -8.18 1.09 7.90
CA LEU A 385 -9.47 1.56 8.46
C LEU A 385 -10.48 0.43 8.62
N ARG A 386 -10.47 -0.54 7.69
CA ARG A 386 -11.38 -1.68 7.65
C ARG A 386 -10.61 -2.90 7.18
N THR A 387 -10.92 -4.04 7.76
CA THR A 387 -10.36 -5.34 7.38
C THR A 387 -11.47 -6.34 7.14
N GLU A 388 -11.17 -7.34 6.32
CA GLU A 388 -12.06 -8.46 6.02
C GLU A 388 -12.51 -9.15 7.32
N LYS A 389 -11.58 -9.35 8.26
CA LYS A 389 -11.87 -9.88 9.59
C LYS A 389 -12.84 -9.00 10.39
N LEU A 390 -12.64 -7.69 10.41
CA LEU A 390 -13.55 -6.78 11.13
C LEU A 390 -14.95 -6.80 10.53
N VAL A 391 -15.06 -6.88 9.20
CA VAL A 391 -16.35 -7.01 8.50
C VAL A 391 -17.02 -8.35 8.81
N ASP A 392 -16.27 -9.45 8.77
CA ASP A 392 -16.75 -10.80 9.07
C ASP A 392 -17.23 -10.92 10.52
N ASP A 393 -16.45 -10.42 11.49
CA ASP A 393 -16.82 -10.39 12.91
C ASP A 393 -18.11 -9.57 13.15
N PHE A 394 -18.21 -8.40 12.53
CA PHE A 394 -19.41 -7.56 12.60
C PHE A 394 -20.64 -8.27 12.00
N ASN A 395 -20.50 -8.84 10.81
CA ASN A 395 -21.58 -9.54 10.11
C ASN A 395 -22.05 -10.78 10.88
N ARG A 396 -21.13 -11.56 11.46
CA ARG A 396 -21.46 -12.70 12.34
C ARG A 396 -22.24 -12.26 13.56
N MET A 397 -21.84 -11.17 14.19
CA MET A 397 -22.54 -10.61 15.35
C MET A 397 -23.97 -10.22 14.98
N ILE A 398 -24.17 -9.48 13.88
CA ILE A 398 -25.51 -9.09 13.40
C ILE A 398 -26.36 -10.33 13.10
N ARG A 399 -25.82 -11.28 12.32
CA ARG A 399 -26.56 -12.48 11.91
C ARG A 399 -27.01 -13.27 13.13
N ARG A 400 -26.12 -13.48 14.10
CA ARG A 400 -26.41 -14.20 15.34
C ARG A 400 -27.46 -13.51 16.20
N THR A 401 -27.38 -12.19 16.34
CA THR A 401 -28.19 -11.44 17.32
C THR A 401 -29.52 -10.93 16.79
N LEU A 402 -29.61 -10.64 15.49
CA LEU A 402 -30.78 -9.99 14.90
C LEU A 402 -31.52 -10.87 13.89
N CYS A 403 -30.84 -11.85 13.29
CA CYS A 403 -31.35 -12.56 12.12
C CYS A 403 -31.50 -14.08 12.29
N SER A 404 -31.10 -14.62 13.45
CA SER A 404 -31.10 -16.07 13.72
C SER A 404 -31.83 -16.40 15.01
N GLY A 405 -32.29 -17.65 15.14
CA GLY A 405 -33.00 -18.13 16.33
C GLY A 405 -34.47 -17.69 16.40
N LYS A 406 -35.16 -18.13 17.45
CA LYS A 406 -36.62 -17.92 17.65
C LYS A 406 -37.01 -16.45 17.76
N ASN A 407 -36.10 -15.59 18.23
CA ASN A 407 -36.33 -14.16 18.45
C ASN A 407 -35.81 -13.27 17.31
N LYS A 408 -35.54 -13.84 16.12
CA LYS A 408 -35.07 -13.05 14.97
C LYS A 408 -36.05 -11.91 14.67
N CYS A 409 -35.50 -10.73 14.40
CA CYS A 409 -36.28 -9.53 14.06
C CYS A 409 -36.06 -9.09 12.61
N TYR A 410 -35.11 -9.72 11.91
CA TYR A 410 -34.74 -9.42 10.54
C TYR A 410 -34.53 -10.71 9.75
N THR A 411 -34.86 -10.70 8.46
CA THR A 411 -34.42 -11.72 7.50
C THR A 411 -33.06 -11.32 6.92
N TYR A 412 -32.10 -12.25 6.93
CA TYR A 412 -30.73 -11.98 6.48
C TYR A 412 -30.59 -12.16 4.97
N ILE A 413 -30.18 -11.10 4.27
CA ILE A 413 -29.89 -11.15 2.83
C ILE A 413 -28.40 -11.43 2.67
N ASN A 414 -27.97 -12.66 2.36
CA ASN A 414 -26.54 -13.01 2.35
C ASN A 414 -25.76 -12.47 1.14
N SER A 415 -25.63 -11.15 1.03
CA SER A 415 -24.87 -10.49 -0.03
C SER A 415 -23.35 -10.56 0.20
N TYR A 416 -22.90 -10.55 1.46
CA TYR A 416 -21.48 -10.57 1.80
C TYR A 416 -20.77 -11.80 1.23
N ASP A 417 -21.25 -13.01 1.54
CA ASP A 417 -20.64 -14.24 1.02
C ASP A 417 -20.80 -14.35 -0.50
N HIS A 418 -21.94 -13.89 -1.04
CA HIS A 418 -22.19 -13.89 -2.47
C HIS A 418 -21.11 -13.10 -3.23
N PHE A 419 -20.89 -11.83 -2.87
CA PHE A 419 -19.92 -10.99 -3.56
C PHE A 419 -18.47 -11.35 -3.22
N ARG A 420 -18.19 -11.87 -2.02
CA ARG A 420 -16.86 -12.39 -1.68
C ARG A 420 -16.48 -13.60 -2.54
N LYS A 421 -17.47 -14.43 -2.90
CA LYS A 421 -17.29 -15.61 -3.75
C LYS A 421 -17.35 -15.30 -5.25
N LYS A 422 -18.32 -14.50 -5.70
CA LYS A 422 -18.62 -14.26 -7.12
C LYS A 422 -17.90 -13.06 -7.72
N GLY A 423 -17.27 -12.23 -6.90
CA GLY A 423 -16.47 -11.11 -7.35
C GLY A 423 -17.20 -9.78 -7.27
N TRP A 424 -16.41 -8.73 -7.06
CA TRP A 424 -16.80 -7.32 -6.94
C TRP A 424 -15.61 -6.45 -7.33
N ILE A 425 -15.85 -5.22 -7.75
CA ILE A 425 -14.80 -4.25 -8.08
C ILE A 425 -14.94 -3.01 -7.21
N SER A 426 -13.80 -2.43 -6.83
CA SER A 426 -13.78 -1.16 -6.11
C SER A 426 -13.66 0.00 -7.09
N ASP A 427 -14.43 1.06 -6.94
CA ASP A 427 -14.21 2.36 -7.59
C ASP A 427 -14.94 3.45 -6.80
N THR A 428 -14.28 4.54 -6.42
CA THR A 428 -14.88 5.49 -5.46
C THR A 428 -15.83 6.54 -6.02
N LYS A 429 -15.99 6.72 -7.34
CA LYS A 429 -16.89 7.75 -7.90
C LYS A 429 -17.28 7.45 -9.35
N ASN A 430 -18.18 6.48 -9.57
CA ASN A 430 -18.72 6.19 -10.90
C ASN A 430 -17.64 6.06 -11.99
N ASN A 431 -16.71 5.12 -11.82
CA ASN A 431 -15.62 4.85 -12.76
C ASN A 431 -14.53 5.93 -12.81
N SER A 432 -14.21 6.49 -11.63
CA SER A 432 -13.12 7.46 -11.44
C SER A 432 -11.72 6.86 -11.51
N GLY A 433 -11.60 5.52 -11.51
CA GLY A 433 -10.31 4.82 -11.44
C GLY A 433 -9.64 4.87 -10.06
N VAL A 434 -10.31 5.42 -9.05
CA VAL A 434 -9.79 5.41 -7.67
C VAL A 434 -10.32 4.19 -6.94
N HIS A 435 -9.45 3.20 -6.78
CA HIS A 435 -9.76 1.93 -6.12
C HIS A 435 -9.36 1.98 -4.63
N ASP A 436 -10.31 2.27 -3.75
CA ASP A 436 -10.04 2.44 -2.31
C ASP A 436 -10.28 1.18 -1.46
N GLY A 437 -10.72 0.08 -2.08
CA GLY A 437 -11.00 -1.19 -1.43
C GLY A 437 -12.23 -1.18 -0.52
N SER A 438 -13.05 -0.12 -0.54
CA SER A 438 -14.21 0.05 0.35
C SER A 438 -15.49 0.43 -0.39
N HIS A 439 -15.41 1.19 -1.48
CA HIS A 439 -16.54 1.58 -2.32
C HIS A 439 -16.52 0.83 -3.64
N TYR A 440 -17.70 0.62 -4.21
CA TYR A 440 -17.94 -0.27 -5.33
C TYR A 440 -18.05 0.49 -6.65
N SER A 441 -17.65 -0.15 -7.76
CA SER A 441 -17.98 0.29 -9.12
C SER A 441 -19.50 0.44 -9.31
N VAL A 442 -19.90 1.07 -10.42
CA VAL A 442 -21.31 1.19 -10.80
C VAL A 442 -21.92 -0.19 -11.01
N GLU A 443 -21.21 -1.06 -11.72
CA GLU A 443 -21.64 -2.42 -12.07
C GLU A 443 -21.82 -3.28 -10.83
N THR A 444 -20.83 -3.28 -9.91
CA THR A 444 -20.95 -3.96 -8.62
C THR A 444 -22.11 -3.39 -7.80
N SER A 445 -22.32 -2.06 -7.81
CA SER A 445 -23.44 -1.42 -7.10
C SER A 445 -24.81 -1.87 -7.64
N LEU A 446 -24.95 -1.96 -8.97
CA LEU A 446 -26.15 -2.48 -9.62
C LEU A 446 -26.36 -3.97 -9.36
N ARG A 447 -25.30 -4.77 -9.30
CA ARG A 447 -25.38 -6.20 -8.92
C ARG A 447 -25.84 -6.36 -7.46
N ILE A 448 -25.39 -5.50 -6.54
CA ILE A 448 -25.85 -5.49 -5.15
C ILE A 448 -27.35 -5.16 -5.08
N TYR A 449 -27.80 -4.17 -5.85
CA TYR A 449 -29.22 -3.84 -5.98
C TYR A 449 -30.03 -5.03 -6.51
N ASP A 450 -29.61 -5.60 -7.62
CA ASP A 450 -30.27 -6.75 -8.26
C ASP A 450 -30.39 -7.94 -7.30
N TYR A 451 -29.30 -8.28 -6.60
CA TYR A 451 -29.29 -9.35 -5.61
C TYR A 451 -30.30 -9.10 -4.48
N CYS A 452 -30.37 -7.85 -3.98
CA CYS A 452 -31.31 -7.46 -2.93
C CYS A 452 -32.76 -7.59 -3.40
N ILE A 453 -33.13 -6.97 -4.52
CA ILE A 453 -34.52 -6.96 -4.99
C ILE A 453 -34.98 -8.36 -5.41
N ARG A 454 -34.14 -9.15 -6.09
CA ARG A 454 -34.47 -10.55 -6.39
C ARG A 454 -34.64 -11.40 -5.14
N PHE A 455 -33.91 -11.10 -4.06
CA PHE A 455 -34.14 -11.75 -2.78
C PHE A 455 -35.53 -11.40 -2.24
N LEU A 456 -35.88 -10.10 -2.17
CA LEU A 456 -37.20 -9.66 -1.71
C LEU A 456 -38.34 -10.29 -2.53
N ASN A 457 -38.17 -10.34 -3.85
CA ASN A 457 -39.14 -10.89 -4.79
C ASN A 457 -39.32 -12.42 -4.65
N ARG A 458 -38.45 -13.14 -3.96
CA ARG A 458 -38.63 -14.59 -3.68
C ARG A 458 -39.32 -14.85 -2.34
N GLU A 459 -39.31 -13.88 -1.43
CA GLU A 459 -39.92 -13.98 -0.10
C GLU A 459 -41.39 -13.52 -0.08
N ARG A 460 -42.06 -13.53 -1.25
CA ARG A 460 -43.42 -12.97 -1.43
C ARG A 460 -44.44 -13.57 -0.48
#